data_AF-A0A538PBY3-F1
#
_entry.id   AF-A0A538PBY3-F1
#
_cell.length_a   1.000
_cell.length_b   1.000
_cell.length_c   1.000
_cell.angle_alpha   90.00
_cell.angle_beta   90.00
_cell.angle_gamma   90.00
#
_symmetry.space_group_name_H-M   'P 1'
#
loop_
_entity.id
_entity.type
_entity.pdbx_description
1 polymer ?
#
loop_
_entity_poly.entity_id
_entity_poly.type
_entity_poly.pdbx_seq_one_letter_code
_entity_poly.pdbx_strand_id
1 'polypeptide(L)'
;DPPSKSDFVLATIAKTTGTVVSELRNVPNEPLLFAGETDERTEDGIIAYSWDKFLRTGDEKWPARLPMTKAAVRAMDTITAFCASAAGGKVAVERFFVAGGSKRGWTTWTTAAVDRRVIAIAPIVIDLLNIEPSFVHHWQAYGFWAPAIADYVAMKIMDWNGTPEYRALMRIEEPYQYRARFTLPKFLINASGDQFFLPDSAQFYFQDLPGVKYLRYVPNADHGLKTSDAWTTLLACYGAVVKGGKLPQFNWTAGPEGTLCLNCKDRPAEVKLWQATNESARDFRLMTIGPAWTSTDLSTGKDGACVARVERPAQGWTAYFLELTYTNSTSAPFKFTTDVHVIPDLLPYRYTQPTPPR
;
A
#
# COMPACT_ATOMS: atom_id res chain seq x y z
N ASP A 1 13.99 19.81 -13.57
CA ASP A 1 15.06 20.56 -12.89
C ASP A 1 15.56 19.87 -11.64
N PRO A 2 16.86 19.99 -11.30
CA PRO A 2 17.36 19.55 -10.01
C PRO A 2 16.64 20.31 -8.87
N PRO A 3 16.39 19.67 -7.71
CA PRO A 3 15.71 20.32 -6.60
C PRO A 3 16.54 21.50 -6.07
N SER A 4 15.91 22.68 -5.95
CA SER A 4 16.55 23.91 -5.46
C SER A 4 16.58 24.02 -3.93
N LYS A 5 15.74 23.24 -3.24
CA LYS A 5 15.70 23.13 -1.78
C LYS A 5 15.18 21.75 -1.36
N SER A 6 15.47 21.36 -0.13
CA SER A 6 14.84 20.17 0.46
C SER A 6 13.35 20.39 0.65
N ASP A 7 12.59 19.31 0.44
CA ASP A 7 11.18 19.27 0.81
C ASP A 7 11.02 19.46 2.33
N PHE A 8 10.06 20.29 2.74
CA PHE A 8 9.87 20.67 4.16
C PHE A 8 9.55 19.47 5.05
N VAL A 9 8.74 18.57 4.51
CA VAL A 9 8.25 17.36 5.16
C VAL A 9 9.45 16.41 5.36
N LEU A 10 10.23 16.13 4.31
CA LEU A 10 11.46 15.33 4.42
C LEU A 10 12.50 15.93 5.37
N ALA A 11 12.72 17.25 5.31
CA ALA A 11 13.64 17.94 6.20
C ALA A 11 13.20 17.85 7.68
N THR A 12 11.89 17.85 7.93
CA THR A 12 11.33 17.65 9.27
C THR A 12 11.63 16.25 9.78
N ILE A 13 11.43 15.19 8.98
CA ILE A 13 11.82 13.83 9.39
C ILE A 13 13.30 13.76 9.74
N ALA A 14 14.17 14.29 8.87
CA ALA A 14 15.62 14.23 9.09
C ALA A 14 16.00 14.85 10.44
N LYS A 15 15.47 16.04 10.74
CA LYS A 15 15.71 16.75 12.01
C LYS A 15 15.11 16.03 13.21
N THR A 16 13.87 15.56 13.12
CA THR A 16 13.16 14.90 14.23
C THR A 16 13.79 13.55 14.60
N THR A 17 14.36 12.85 13.62
CA THR A 17 14.94 11.51 13.83
C THR A 17 16.45 11.52 13.97
N GLY A 18 17.13 12.61 13.57
CA GLY A 18 18.59 12.68 13.58
C GLY A 18 19.23 11.75 12.54
N THR A 19 18.57 11.56 11.40
CA THR A 19 18.98 10.61 10.35
C THR A 19 19.13 11.29 8.99
N VAL A 20 19.80 10.59 8.07
CA VAL A 20 19.85 10.99 6.66
C VAL A 20 18.53 10.63 5.99
N VAL A 21 17.90 11.60 5.32
CA VAL A 21 16.70 11.40 4.51
C VAL A 21 17.01 11.83 3.08
N SER A 22 16.67 10.96 2.13
CA SER A 22 16.89 11.17 0.70
C SER A 22 15.60 10.94 -0.07
N GLU A 23 15.42 11.69 -1.15
CA GLU A 23 14.31 11.51 -2.08
C GLU A 23 14.86 10.99 -3.41
N LEU A 24 14.31 9.87 -3.91
CA LEU A 24 14.57 9.39 -5.25
C LEU A 24 13.39 9.76 -6.14
N ARG A 25 13.65 10.65 -7.10
CA ARG A 25 12.68 11.07 -8.13
C ARG A 25 12.96 10.38 -9.45
N ASN A 26 12.04 10.54 -10.41
CA ASN A 26 12.20 10.08 -11.80
C ASN A 26 12.45 8.56 -11.89
N VAL A 27 11.64 7.78 -11.18
CA VAL A 27 11.64 6.31 -11.27
C VAL A 27 10.22 5.80 -11.57
N PRO A 28 9.88 5.50 -12.84
CA PRO A 28 10.67 5.77 -14.05
C PRO A 28 10.82 7.26 -14.32
N ASN A 29 11.81 7.63 -15.13
CA ASN A 29 11.93 8.98 -15.67
C ASN A 29 10.89 9.12 -16.79
N GLU A 30 10.05 10.15 -16.71
CA GLU A 30 8.87 10.29 -17.56
C GLU A 30 8.62 11.76 -17.91
N PRO A 31 7.91 12.07 -19.00
CA PRO A 31 7.27 11.15 -19.96
C PRO A 31 8.25 10.31 -20.81
N LEU A 32 7.75 9.21 -21.41
CA LEU A 32 8.50 8.34 -22.33
C LEU A 32 7.76 8.17 -23.67
N LEU A 33 8.47 8.41 -24.78
CA LEU A 33 8.02 8.03 -26.12
C LEU A 33 8.63 6.68 -26.51
N PHE A 34 7.80 5.65 -26.67
CA PHE A 34 8.26 4.34 -27.11
C PHE A 34 8.41 4.26 -28.63
N ALA A 35 9.36 3.42 -29.08
CA ALA A 35 9.58 3.22 -30.51
C ALA A 35 8.30 2.75 -31.21
N GLY A 36 7.89 3.49 -32.24
CA GLY A 36 6.68 3.20 -33.02
C GLY A 36 5.40 3.83 -32.46
N GLU A 37 5.46 4.57 -31.36
CA GLU A 37 4.33 5.36 -30.87
C GLU A 37 4.50 6.85 -31.22
N THR A 38 3.39 7.56 -31.31
CA THR A 38 3.35 9.01 -31.52
C THR A 38 3.12 9.78 -30.22
N ASP A 39 2.47 9.14 -29.25
CA ASP A 39 2.10 9.75 -27.98
C ASP A 39 3.04 9.29 -26.88
N GLU A 40 3.41 10.23 -26.01
CA GLU A 40 4.18 9.94 -24.81
C GLU A 40 3.34 9.24 -23.75
N ARG A 41 3.97 8.36 -22.97
CA ARG A 41 3.38 7.66 -21.83
C ARG A 41 3.95 8.15 -20.52
N THR A 42 3.12 8.14 -19.48
CA THR A 42 3.47 8.44 -18.09
C THR A 42 2.87 7.38 -17.17
N GLU A 43 3.40 7.28 -15.95
CA GLU A 43 2.82 6.57 -14.81
C GLU A 43 2.34 5.14 -15.17
N ASP A 44 1.06 4.82 -14.97
CA ASP A 44 0.51 3.49 -15.27
C ASP A 44 0.53 3.16 -16.76
N GLY A 45 0.49 4.16 -17.65
CA GLY A 45 0.63 3.97 -19.09
C GLY A 45 1.98 3.35 -19.49
N ILE A 46 3.07 3.72 -18.82
CA ILE A 46 4.39 3.09 -19.02
C ILE A 46 4.37 1.63 -18.56
N ILE A 47 3.76 1.35 -17.40
CA ILE A 47 3.70 0.01 -16.83
C ILE A 47 2.84 -0.90 -17.70
N ALA A 48 1.64 -0.47 -18.05
CA ALA A 48 0.73 -1.22 -18.92
C ALA A 48 1.39 -1.53 -20.28
N TYR A 49 2.11 -0.56 -20.88
CA TYR A 49 2.82 -0.80 -22.13
C TYR A 49 3.89 -1.88 -21.96
N SER A 50 4.69 -1.78 -20.91
CA SER A 50 5.74 -2.77 -20.62
C SER A 50 5.18 -4.17 -20.39
N TRP A 51 4.01 -4.27 -19.77
CA TRP A 51 3.33 -5.53 -19.52
C TRP A 51 2.76 -6.12 -20.81
N ASP A 52 2.10 -5.33 -21.67
CA ASP A 52 1.60 -5.83 -22.97
C ASP A 52 2.75 -6.41 -23.81
N LYS A 53 3.90 -5.72 -23.85
CA LYS A 53 5.08 -6.24 -24.56
C LYS A 53 5.57 -7.57 -23.99
N PHE A 54 5.67 -7.68 -22.66
CA PHE A 54 6.02 -8.96 -22.03
C PHE A 54 5.00 -10.05 -22.36
N LEU A 55 3.71 -9.78 -22.21
CA LEU A 55 2.64 -10.77 -22.39
C LEU A 55 2.60 -11.33 -23.82
N ARG A 56 2.98 -10.52 -24.82
CA ARG A 56 3.04 -10.94 -26.23
C ARG A 56 4.34 -11.62 -26.63
N THR A 57 5.45 -11.34 -25.96
CA THR A 57 6.80 -11.74 -26.42
C THR A 57 7.53 -12.68 -25.47
N GLY A 58 7.17 -12.67 -24.19
CA GLY A 58 7.90 -13.33 -23.11
C GLY A 58 9.25 -12.69 -22.76
N ASP A 59 9.62 -11.54 -23.34
CA ASP A 59 10.91 -10.90 -23.06
C ASP A 59 10.91 -10.18 -21.71
N GLU A 60 11.59 -10.79 -20.74
CA GLU A 60 11.75 -10.33 -19.34
C GLU A 60 12.47 -8.98 -19.21
N LYS A 61 12.99 -8.38 -20.29
CA LYS A 61 13.55 -7.03 -20.27
C LYS A 61 12.50 -5.93 -20.33
N TRP A 62 11.26 -6.24 -20.73
CA TRP A 62 10.19 -5.25 -20.80
C TRP A 62 9.69 -4.77 -19.44
N PRO A 63 9.33 -5.65 -18.48
CA PRO A 63 8.69 -5.27 -17.21
C PRO A 63 9.39 -4.10 -16.49
N ALA A 64 8.69 -2.96 -16.40
CA ALA A 64 9.26 -1.69 -15.90
C ALA A 64 9.69 -1.77 -14.41
N ARG A 65 9.16 -2.72 -13.63
CA ARG A 65 9.54 -2.89 -12.22
C ARG A 65 11.01 -3.19 -12.01
N LEU A 66 11.64 -3.91 -12.95
CA LEU A 66 13.05 -4.30 -12.84
C LEU A 66 13.98 -3.08 -12.83
N PRO A 67 13.95 -2.17 -13.83
CA PRO A 67 14.76 -0.95 -13.77
C PRO A 67 14.36 -0.03 -12.62
N MET A 68 13.08 0.03 -12.23
CA MET A 68 12.64 0.82 -11.08
C MET A 68 13.30 0.34 -9.77
N THR A 69 13.30 -0.98 -9.54
CA THR A 69 13.93 -1.61 -8.37
C THR A 69 15.44 -1.39 -8.39
N LYS A 70 16.07 -1.56 -9.56
CA LYS A 70 17.51 -1.32 -9.72
C LYS A 70 17.87 0.13 -9.42
N ALA A 71 17.06 1.11 -9.85
CA ALA A 71 17.28 2.51 -9.54
C ALA A 71 17.23 2.79 -8.03
N ALA A 72 16.27 2.20 -7.30
CA ALA A 72 16.19 2.31 -5.84
C ALA A 72 17.43 1.73 -5.14
N VAL A 73 17.90 0.56 -5.57
CA VAL A 73 19.14 -0.05 -5.05
C VAL A 73 20.37 0.83 -5.32
N ARG A 74 20.50 1.37 -6.54
CA ARG A 74 21.62 2.26 -6.89
C ARG A 74 21.55 3.61 -6.18
N ALA A 75 20.36 4.10 -5.85
CA ALA A 75 20.20 5.26 -5.00
C ALA A 75 20.77 5.00 -3.59
N MET A 76 20.49 3.84 -2.99
CA MET A 76 21.07 3.44 -1.71
C MET A 76 22.61 3.38 -1.76
N ASP A 77 23.18 2.80 -2.82
CA ASP A 77 24.65 2.81 -3.04
C ASP A 77 25.21 4.23 -3.09
N THR A 78 24.54 5.10 -3.84
CA THR A 78 24.93 6.51 -4.01
C THR A 78 24.87 7.26 -2.68
N ILE A 79 23.81 7.06 -1.89
CA ILE A 79 23.65 7.66 -0.56
C ILE A 79 24.76 7.21 0.37
N THR A 80 25.02 5.90 0.47
CA THR A 80 26.09 5.35 1.29
C THR A 80 27.45 5.96 0.91
N ALA A 81 27.79 5.98 -0.39
CA ALA A 81 29.06 6.52 -0.87
C ALA A 81 29.19 8.03 -0.66
N PHE A 82 28.13 8.80 -0.98
CA PHE A 82 28.15 10.26 -0.84
C PHE A 82 28.26 10.67 0.62
N CYS A 83 27.43 10.12 1.51
CA CYS A 83 27.45 10.45 2.94
C CYS A 83 28.79 10.12 3.61
N ALA A 84 29.47 9.05 3.19
CA ALA A 84 30.80 8.70 3.70
C ALA A 84 31.91 9.67 3.26
N SER A 85 31.70 10.42 2.17
CA SER A 85 32.67 11.38 1.67
C SER A 85 32.79 12.62 2.56
N ALA A 86 33.86 13.39 2.39
CA ALA A 86 34.01 14.69 3.06
C ALA A 86 32.89 15.68 2.71
N ALA A 87 32.40 15.65 1.47
CA ALA A 87 31.31 16.52 1.01
C ALA A 87 29.94 16.12 1.59
N GLY A 88 29.73 14.83 1.85
CA GLY A 88 28.49 14.31 2.44
C GLY A 88 28.48 14.24 3.97
N GLY A 89 29.51 14.76 4.64
CA GLY A 89 29.56 14.88 6.10
C GLY A 89 30.20 13.71 6.84
N LYS A 90 30.84 12.76 6.15
CA LYS A 90 31.52 11.59 6.74
C LYS A 90 30.62 10.74 7.64
N VAL A 91 29.36 10.57 7.24
CA VAL A 91 28.36 9.76 7.94
C VAL A 91 28.26 8.38 7.29
N ALA A 92 28.37 7.33 8.09
CA ALA A 92 28.13 5.95 7.64
C ALA A 92 26.61 5.68 7.55
N VAL A 93 26.13 5.36 6.34
CA VAL A 93 24.73 4.96 6.08
C VAL A 93 24.71 3.54 5.56
N GLU A 94 24.30 2.59 6.40
CA GLU A 94 24.39 1.15 6.13
C GLU A 94 23.03 0.44 6.10
N ARG A 95 22.00 1.07 6.65
CA ARG A 95 20.65 0.49 6.83
C ARG A 95 19.61 1.49 6.35
N PHE A 96 18.57 1.00 5.69
CA PHE A 96 17.56 1.83 5.04
C PHE A 96 16.15 1.45 5.50
N PHE A 97 15.35 2.47 5.81
CA PHE A 97 13.90 2.36 5.81
C PHE A 97 13.43 2.89 4.45
N VAL A 98 12.68 2.09 3.69
CA VAL A 98 12.24 2.49 2.34
C VAL A 98 10.74 2.73 2.32
N ALA A 99 10.31 3.85 1.74
CA ALA A 99 8.91 4.20 1.58
C ALA A 99 8.64 4.73 0.17
N GLY A 100 7.42 4.53 -0.32
CA GLY A 100 7.00 4.99 -1.64
C GLY A 100 5.49 4.88 -1.80
N GLY A 101 4.91 5.80 -2.58
CA GLY A 101 3.48 5.83 -2.89
C GLY A 101 3.14 5.12 -4.20
N SER A 102 1.97 4.49 -4.26
CA SER A 102 1.40 3.91 -5.48
C SER A 102 2.38 2.93 -6.15
N LYS A 103 2.65 3.12 -7.44
CA LYS A 103 3.65 2.38 -8.21
C LYS A 103 5.05 2.38 -7.58
N ARG A 104 5.44 3.47 -6.91
CA ARG A 104 6.72 3.53 -6.16
C ARG A 104 6.61 2.77 -4.83
N GLY A 105 5.42 2.69 -4.23
CA GLY A 105 5.14 1.77 -3.12
C GLY A 105 5.30 0.31 -3.51
N TRP A 106 4.97 -0.03 -4.75
CA TRP A 106 5.27 -1.35 -5.28
C TRP A 106 6.77 -1.60 -5.45
N THR A 107 7.51 -0.56 -5.84
CA THR A 107 8.99 -0.58 -5.89
C THR A 107 9.63 -0.71 -4.50
N THR A 108 9.01 -0.15 -3.46
CA THR A 108 9.45 -0.34 -2.06
C THR A 108 9.51 -1.82 -1.70
N TRP A 109 8.48 -2.59 -2.06
CA TRP A 109 8.45 -4.02 -1.84
C TRP A 109 9.56 -4.76 -2.59
N THR A 110 9.70 -4.53 -3.89
CA THR A 110 10.70 -5.23 -4.71
C THR A 110 12.12 -4.84 -4.33
N THR A 111 12.34 -3.61 -3.85
CA THR A 111 13.63 -3.19 -3.28
C THR A 111 13.97 -4.03 -2.04
N ALA A 112 13.02 -4.20 -1.11
CA ALA A 112 13.20 -5.06 0.05
C ALA A 112 13.37 -6.55 -0.31
N ALA A 113 12.83 -7.00 -1.44
CA ALA A 113 12.96 -8.38 -1.91
C ALA A 113 14.39 -8.73 -2.37
N VAL A 114 15.21 -7.73 -2.71
CA VAL A 114 16.52 -7.91 -3.35
C VAL A 114 17.69 -7.32 -2.57
N ASP A 115 17.45 -6.41 -1.61
CA ASP A 115 18.53 -5.72 -0.88
C ASP A 115 18.39 -5.86 0.64
N ARG A 116 19.38 -6.51 1.26
CA ARG A 116 19.40 -6.80 2.71
C ARG A 116 19.66 -5.57 3.58
N ARG A 117 20.09 -4.44 3.01
CA ARG A 117 20.25 -3.19 3.76
C ARG A 117 18.91 -2.59 4.16
N VAL A 118 17.81 -3.00 3.52
CA VAL A 118 16.46 -2.57 3.88
C VAL A 118 16.01 -3.26 5.16
N ILE A 119 15.84 -2.49 6.23
CA ILE A 119 15.49 -3.00 7.56
C ILE A 119 14.02 -2.84 7.93
N ALA A 120 13.28 -2.02 7.20
CA ALA A 120 11.84 -1.83 7.32
C ALA A 120 11.30 -1.15 6.05
N ILE A 121 10.02 -1.34 5.77
CA ILE A 121 9.35 -0.71 4.63
C ILE A 121 8.02 -0.06 5.00
N ALA A 122 7.67 1.00 4.28
CA ALA A 122 6.30 1.54 4.25
C ALA A 122 5.82 1.73 2.80
N PRO A 123 5.21 0.70 2.21
CA PRO A 123 4.42 0.85 0.98
C PRO A 123 3.17 1.68 1.29
N ILE A 124 2.91 2.69 0.45
CA ILE A 124 1.82 3.65 0.65
C ILE A 124 0.89 3.60 -0.57
N VAL A 125 -0.43 3.57 -0.33
CA VAL A 125 -1.51 3.54 -1.35
C VAL A 125 -1.25 2.55 -2.47
N ILE A 126 -0.91 1.32 -2.10
CA ILE A 126 -0.67 0.22 -3.04
C ILE A 126 -1.24 -1.07 -2.46
N ASP A 127 -2.53 -1.02 -2.10
CA ASP A 127 -3.27 -2.12 -1.49
C ASP A 127 -3.64 -3.21 -2.50
N LEU A 128 -2.64 -3.70 -3.22
CA LEU A 128 -2.80 -4.62 -4.33
C LEU A 128 -1.59 -5.56 -4.39
N LEU A 129 -1.68 -6.64 -3.61
CA LEU A 129 -0.83 -7.84 -3.72
C LEU A 129 -1.74 -9.06 -3.86
N ASN A 130 -1.22 -10.14 -4.42
CA ASN A 130 -2.00 -11.28 -4.89
C ASN A 130 -2.98 -10.85 -5.99
N ILE A 131 -2.42 -10.35 -7.09
CA ILE A 131 -3.10 -9.54 -8.11
C ILE A 131 -4.28 -10.24 -8.77
N GLU A 132 -4.15 -11.52 -9.13
CA GLU A 132 -5.23 -12.24 -9.83
C GLU A 132 -6.54 -12.22 -9.01
N PRO A 133 -6.58 -12.73 -7.76
CA PRO A 133 -7.80 -12.66 -6.97
C PRO A 133 -8.22 -11.24 -6.60
N SER A 134 -7.29 -10.29 -6.41
CA SER A 134 -7.65 -8.90 -6.13
C SER A 134 -8.42 -8.24 -7.27
N PHE A 135 -8.03 -8.44 -8.53
CA PHE A 135 -8.78 -7.87 -9.67
C PHE A 135 -10.07 -8.63 -9.98
N VAL A 136 -10.12 -9.93 -9.72
CA VAL A 136 -11.39 -10.67 -9.74
C VAL A 136 -12.37 -10.04 -8.75
N HIS A 137 -11.92 -9.78 -7.52
CA HIS A 137 -12.72 -9.11 -6.49
C HIS A 137 -13.13 -7.69 -6.88
N HIS A 138 -12.22 -6.89 -7.45
CA HIS A 138 -12.52 -5.56 -7.99
C HIS A 138 -13.74 -5.59 -8.90
N TRP A 139 -13.73 -6.49 -9.89
CA TRP A 139 -14.85 -6.64 -10.81
C TRP A 139 -16.12 -7.14 -10.10
N GLN A 140 -16.01 -8.14 -9.22
CA GLN A 140 -17.17 -8.71 -8.53
C GLN A 140 -17.84 -7.70 -7.58
N ALA A 141 -17.07 -6.76 -7.02
CA ALA A 141 -17.58 -5.70 -6.17
C ALA A 141 -18.20 -4.54 -6.95
N TYR A 142 -17.56 -4.08 -8.03
CA TYR A 142 -17.97 -2.87 -8.76
C TYR A 142 -18.81 -3.14 -10.01
N GLY A 143 -18.57 -4.25 -10.69
CA GLY A 143 -19.17 -4.56 -12.01
C GLY A 143 -18.49 -3.84 -13.17
N PHE A 144 -17.39 -3.12 -12.90
CA PHE A 144 -16.58 -2.41 -13.88
C PHE A 144 -15.13 -2.30 -13.40
N TRP A 145 -14.21 -2.03 -14.33
CA TRP A 145 -12.85 -1.63 -14.03
C TRP A 145 -12.81 -0.14 -13.68
N ALA A 146 -12.25 0.20 -12.50
CA ALA A 146 -12.24 1.59 -12.05
C ALA A 146 -11.49 2.48 -13.05
N PRO A 147 -11.93 3.73 -13.28
CA PRO A 147 -11.23 4.64 -14.20
C PRO A 147 -9.74 4.82 -13.90
N ALA A 148 -9.35 4.64 -12.63
CA ALA A 148 -7.96 4.71 -12.19
C ALA A 148 -7.05 3.67 -12.85
N ILE A 149 -7.58 2.49 -13.24
CA ILE A 149 -6.82 1.44 -13.93
C ILE A 149 -7.03 1.44 -15.44
N ALA A 150 -7.50 2.57 -16.01
CA ALA A 150 -7.87 2.65 -17.42
C ALA A 150 -6.72 2.32 -18.39
N ASP A 151 -5.46 2.63 -18.05
CA ASP A 151 -4.30 2.27 -18.89
C ASP A 151 -4.18 0.75 -19.10
N TYR A 152 -4.38 -0.03 -18.03
CA TYR A 152 -4.36 -1.49 -18.08
C TYR A 152 -5.55 -2.04 -18.90
N VAL A 153 -6.73 -1.42 -18.78
CA VAL A 153 -7.92 -1.80 -19.55
C VAL A 153 -7.75 -1.48 -21.03
N ALA A 154 -7.27 -0.28 -21.36
CA ALA A 154 -7.04 0.16 -22.74
C ALA A 154 -6.05 -0.75 -23.48
N MET A 155 -5.06 -1.28 -22.75
CA MET A 155 -4.09 -2.24 -23.27
C MET A 155 -4.51 -3.70 -23.14
N LYS A 156 -5.75 -3.96 -22.73
CA LYS A 156 -6.31 -5.30 -22.56
C LYS A 156 -5.51 -6.18 -21.61
N ILE A 157 -4.76 -5.58 -20.68
CA ILE A 157 -4.00 -6.31 -19.66
C ILE A 157 -4.92 -7.17 -18.81
N MET A 158 -6.11 -6.65 -18.48
CA MET A 158 -7.11 -7.36 -17.68
C MET A 158 -7.59 -8.67 -18.32
N ASP A 159 -7.51 -8.78 -19.65
CA ASP A 159 -7.91 -9.98 -20.41
C ASP A 159 -6.90 -11.13 -20.26
N TRP A 160 -5.68 -10.84 -19.82
CA TRP A 160 -4.63 -11.84 -19.58
C TRP A 160 -4.71 -12.48 -18.19
N ASN A 161 -5.48 -11.91 -17.25
CA ASN A 161 -5.60 -12.41 -15.88
C ASN A 161 -5.89 -13.92 -15.86
N GLY A 162 -5.12 -14.74 -15.13
CA GLY A 162 -5.33 -16.19 -15.05
C GLY A 162 -4.68 -17.02 -16.18
N THR A 163 -4.05 -16.38 -17.17
CA THR A 163 -3.28 -17.07 -18.22
C THR A 163 -1.87 -17.46 -17.74
N PRO A 164 -1.23 -18.50 -18.33
CA PRO A 164 0.18 -18.82 -18.06
C PRO A 164 1.14 -17.65 -18.27
N GLU A 165 0.89 -16.83 -19.30
CA GLU A 165 1.66 -15.66 -19.68
C GLU A 165 1.57 -14.57 -18.59
N TYR A 166 0.37 -14.31 -18.08
CA TYR A 166 0.17 -13.38 -16.97
C TYR A 166 0.83 -13.87 -15.68
N ARG A 167 0.70 -15.15 -15.36
CA ARG A 167 1.42 -15.74 -14.21
C ARG A 167 2.94 -15.67 -14.39
N ALA A 168 3.45 -15.72 -15.61
CA ALA A 168 4.87 -15.51 -15.89
C ALA A 168 5.30 -14.07 -15.59
N LEU A 169 4.47 -13.09 -15.97
CA LEU A 169 4.70 -11.69 -15.65
C LEU A 169 4.67 -11.46 -14.13
N MET A 170 3.67 -12.01 -13.43
CA MET A 170 3.52 -11.84 -11.97
C MET A 170 4.72 -12.41 -11.21
N ARG A 171 5.34 -13.51 -11.67
CA ARG A 171 6.61 -14.03 -11.10
C ARG A 171 7.74 -13.01 -11.09
N ILE A 172 7.69 -12.00 -11.95
CA ILE A 172 8.67 -10.92 -12.06
C ILE A 172 8.18 -9.68 -11.31
N GLU A 173 6.99 -9.19 -11.66
CA GLU A 173 6.45 -7.89 -11.27
C GLU A 173 5.92 -7.83 -9.84
N GLU A 174 5.37 -8.94 -9.35
CA GLU A 174 4.51 -8.92 -8.17
C GLU A 174 5.26 -9.30 -6.87
N PRO A 175 5.29 -8.43 -5.84
CA PRO A 175 5.85 -8.71 -4.52
C PRO A 175 5.31 -9.95 -3.85
N TYR A 176 4.04 -10.30 -4.06
CA TYR A 176 3.44 -11.47 -3.43
C TYR A 176 4.20 -12.76 -3.79
N GLN A 177 4.81 -12.83 -4.98
CA GLN A 177 5.66 -13.95 -5.40
C GLN A 177 6.98 -14.04 -4.62
N TYR A 178 7.40 -12.94 -3.99
CA TYR A 178 8.59 -12.86 -3.15
C TYR A 178 8.26 -12.84 -1.64
N ARG A 179 7.00 -13.02 -1.25
CA ARG A 179 6.50 -12.78 0.14
C ARG A 179 7.32 -13.45 1.25
N ALA A 180 7.85 -14.64 0.99
CA ALA A 180 8.70 -15.37 1.94
C ALA A 180 9.96 -14.60 2.37
N ARG A 181 10.42 -13.62 1.57
CA ARG A 181 11.58 -12.78 1.86
C ARG A 181 11.25 -11.60 2.79
N PHE A 182 9.98 -11.25 2.96
CA PHE A 182 9.59 -10.05 3.71
C PHE A 182 9.51 -10.29 5.21
N THR A 183 10.60 -10.70 5.84
CA THR A 183 10.67 -10.94 7.29
C THR A 183 10.86 -9.65 8.10
N LEU A 184 11.31 -8.58 7.45
CA LEU A 184 11.42 -7.24 8.01
C LEU A 184 10.05 -6.64 8.40
N PRO A 185 10.01 -5.71 9.36
CA PRO A 185 8.81 -4.91 9.64
C PRO A 185 8.29 -4.19 8.40
N LYS A 186 6.97 -4.22 8.20
CA LYS A 186 6.28 -3.52 7.13
C LYS A 186 5.06 -2.74 7.65
N PHE A 187 4.93 -1.49 7.21
CA PHE A 187 3.88 -0.56 7.61
C PHE A 187 3.06 -0.16 6.38
N LEU A 188 1.95 -0.84 6.16
CA LEU A 188 1.11 -0.68 4.98
C LEU A 188 0.13 0.46 5.19
N ILE A 189 0.33 1.58 4.50
CA ILE A 189 -0.48 2.80 4.67
C ILE A 189 -1.38 2.95 3.45
N ASN A 190 -2.68 2.72 3.64
CA ASN A 190 -3.69 2.71 2.59
C ASN A 190 -4.77 3.75 2.88
N ALA A 191 -5.60 4.06 1.88
CA ALA A 191 -6.74 4.95 2.04
C ALA A 191 -8.04 4.12 2.03
N SER A 192 -9.02 4.49 2.85
CA SER A 192 -10.31 3.78 2.87
C SER A 192 -11.22 4.13 1.68
N GLY A 193 -10.89 5.20 0.94
CA GLY A 193 -11.61 5.67 -0.24
C GLY A 193 -10.75 5.80 -1.50
N ASP A 194 -9.71 4.95 -1.63
CA ASP A 194 -8.76 4.93 -2.76
C ASP A 194 -9.44 4.65 -4.11
N GLN A 195 -9.08 5.38 -5.17
CA GLN A 195 -9.67 5.26 -6.50
C GLN A 195 -9.27 3.98 -7.25
N PHE A 196 -8.14 3.38 -6.90
CA PHE A 196 -7.56 2.19 -7.54
C PHE A 196 -7.95 0.91 -6.80
N PHE A 197 -7.74 0.90 -5.48
CA PHE A 197 -7.71 -0.33 -4.69
C PHE A 197 -8.85 -0.35 -3.68
N LEU A 198 -9.56 -1.49 -3.61
CA LEU A 198 -10.70 -1.62 -2.72
C LEU A 198 -10.21 -1.64 -1.27
N PRO A 199 -10.94 -1.02 -0.33
CA PRO A 199 -10.49 -0.91 1.06
C PRO A 199 -10.34 -2.27 1.75
N ASP A 200 -10.99 -3.31 1.25
CA ASP A 200 -10.91 -4.69 1.77
C ASP A 200 -9.88 -5.56 1.03
N SER A 201 -8.97 -4.98 0.24
CA SER A 201 -8.00 -5.75 -0.58
C SER A 201 -6.96 -6.51 0.25
N ALA A 202 -6.67 -6.08 1.48
CA ALA A 202 -5.75 -6.79 2.39
C ALA A 202 -6.12 -8.26 2.62
N GLN A 203 -7.39 -8.63 2.47
CA GLN A 203 -7.87 -10.01 2.62
C GLN A 203 -7.13 -11.01 1.70
N PHE A 204 -6.58 -10.56 0.57
CA PHE A 204 -5.94 -11.43 -0.42
C PHE A 204 -4.47 -11.73 -0.14
N TYR A 205 -3.83 -11.00 0.78
CA TYR A 205 -2.38 -11.13 0.95
C TYR A 205 -1.86 -10.93 2.36
N PHE A 206 -2.57 -10.17 3.22
CA PHE A 206 -1.99 -9.69 4.47
C PHE A 206 -1.63 -10.83 5.41
N GLN A 207 -2.47 -11.87 5.48
CA GLN A 207 -2.22 -13.03 6.35
C GLN A 207 -0.97 -13.83 5.94
N ASP A 208 -0.64 -13.88 4.65
CA ASP A 208 0.51 -14.64 4.13
C ASP A 208 1.86 -13.93 4.32
N LEU A 209 1.85 -12.65 4.69
CA LEU A 209 3.08 -11.89 4.92
C LEU A 209 3.76 -12.36 6.22
N PRO A 210 5.04 -12.77 6.22
CA PRO A 210 5.72 -13.23 7.42
C PRO A 210 6.18 -12.08 8.33
N GLY A 211 6.54 -12.35 9.57
CA GLY A 211 7.13 -11.34 10.46
C GLY A 211 6.19 -10.19 10.85
N VAL A 212 6.78 -9.08 11.31
CA VAL A 212 6.02 -7.93 11.82
C VAL A 212 5.35 -7.18 10.66
N LYS A 213 4.04 -6.98 10.77
CA LYS A 213 3.22 -6.32 9.75
C LYS A 213 2.10 -5.52 10.38
N TYR A 214 1.86 -4.33 9.85
CA TYR A 214 0.78 -3.45 10.29
C TYR A 214 0.04 -2.90 9.08
N LEU A 215 -1.28 -2.76 9.23
CA LEU A 215 -2.13 -2.00 8.33
C LEU A 215 -2.40 -0.62 8.94
N ARG A 216 -2.61 0.36 8.07
CA ARG A 216 -3.15 1.68 8.39
C ARG A 216 -4.05 2.09 7.24
N TYR A 217 -5.35 1.85 7.38
CA TYR A 217 -6.35 2.48 6.52
C TYR A 217 -6.67 3.87 7.06
N VAL A 218 -6.44 4.91 6.24
CA VAL A 218 -6.74 6.30 6.58
C VAL A 218 -8.19 6.58 6.18
N PRO A 219 -9.09 6.85 7.15
CA PRO A 219 -10.50 7.11 6.87
C PRO A 219 -10.66 8.42 6.09
N ASN A 220 -11.65 8.48 5.19
CA ASN A 220 -11.99 9.66 4.40
C ASN A 220 -10.85 10.23 3.55
N ALA A 221 -9.83 9.43 3.26
CA ALA A 221 -8.76 9.77 2.36
C ALA A 221 -8.92 9.04 1.02
N ASP A 222 -8.35 9.63 -0.02
CA ASP A 222 -8.22 9.04 -1.35
C ASP A 222 -6.78 8.59 -1.63
N HIS A 223 -6.49 8.17 -2.86
CA HIS A 223 -5.16 7.72 -3.28
C HIS A 223 -4.06 8.77 -3.06
N GLY A 224 -4.41 10.05 -2.96
CA GLY A 224 -3.46 11.12 -2.68
C GLY A 224 -3.11 11.28 -1.20
N LEU A 225 -3.89 10.69 -0.28
CA LEU A 225 -3.78 10.86 1.18
C LEU A 225 -3.68 12.32 1.65
N LYS A 226 -4.17 13.27 0.83
CA LYS A 226 -4.07 14.70 1.12
C LYS A 226 -4.86 15.01 2.40
N THR A 227 -4.41 16.03 3.13
CA THR A 227 -5.08 16.51 4.36
C THR A 227 -5.33 15.44 5.42
N SER A 228 -4.44 14.44 5.52
CA SER A 228 -4.55 13.32 6.47
C SER A 228 -3.36 13.22 7.43
N ASP A 229 -3.45 12.31 8.41
CA ASP A 229 -2.37 11.98 9.36
C ASP A 229 -1.45 10.83 8.87
N ALA A 230 -1.53 10.47 7.58
CA ALA A 230 -0.69 9.42 7.00
C ALA A 230 0.80 9.70 7.18
N TRP A 231 1.21 10.95 6.91
CA TRP A 231 2.61 11.36 7.02
C TRP A 231 3.13 11.31 8.46
N THR A 232 2.35 11.76 9.42
CA THR A 232 2.75 11.73 10.83
C THR A 232 2.79 10.28 11.33
N THR A 233 1.88 9.43 10.86
CA THR A 233 1.94 7.98 11.09
C THR A 233 3.21 7.35 10.51
N LEU A 234 3.62 7.75 9.30
CA LEU A 234 4.89 7.30 8.70
C LEU A 234 6.10 7.74 9.53
N LEU A 235 6.14 9.00 9.99
CA LEU A 235 7.20 9.50 10.88
C LEU A 235 7.26 8.70 12.19
N ALA A 236 6.10 8.37 12.78
CA ALA A 236 6.01 7.53 13.97
C ALA A 236 6.58 6.12 13.73
N CYS A 237 6.21 5.47 12.63
CA CYS A 237 6.72 4.15 12.25
C CYS A 237 8.22 4.17 12.01
N TYR A 238 8.69 5.15 11.22
CA TYR A 238 10.10 5.34 10.92
C TYR A 238 10.92 5.58 12.20
N GLY A 239 10.45 6.50 13.04
CA GLY A 239 11.06 6.83 14.32
C GLY A 239 11.16 5.62 15.26
N ALA A 240 10.12 4.78 15.32
CA ALA A 240 10.13 3.55 16.10
C ALA A 240 11.22 2.58 15.62
N VAL A 241 11.38 2.39 14.30
CA VAL A 241 12.41 1.49 13.76
C VAL A 241 13.82 2.03 14.04
N VAL A 242 14.10 3.28 13.68
CA VAL A 242 15.48 3.81 13.76
C VAL A 242 15.97 4.04 15.19
N LYS A 243 15.04 4.24 16.14
CA LYS A 243 15.35 4.37 17.57
C LYS A 243 15.29 3.04 18.33
N GLY A 244 15.01 1.92 17.66
CA GLY A 244 14.84 0.62 18.31
C GLY A 244 13.66 0.57 19.29
N GLY A 245 12.63 1.36 19.03
CA GLY A 245 11.41 1.42 19.83
C GLY A 245 10.59 0.14 19.75
N LYS A 246 9.85 -0.15 20.82
CA LYS A 246 8.93 -1.30 20.85
C LYS A 246 7.80 -1.09 19.84
N LEU A 247 7.58 -2.07 18.97
CA LEU A 247 6.44 -2.10 18.07
C LEU A 247 5.24 -2.77 18.77
N PRO A 248 4.04 -2.16 18.76
CA PRO A 248 2.89 -2.66 19.49
C PRO A 248 2.43 -4.04 19.03
N GLN A 249 2.05 -4.89 19.98
CA GLN A 249 1.57 -6.24 19.71
C GLN A 249 0.05 -6.30 19.91
N PHE A 250 -0.67 -6.58 18.82
CA PHE A 250 -2.10 -6.84 18.83
C PHE A 250 -2.46 -7.82 17.70
N ASN A 251 -3.62 -8.46 17.81
CA ASN A 251 -4.20 -9.31 16.78
C ASN A 251 -5.72 -9.13 16.79
N TRP A 252 -6.38 -9.57 15.72
CA TRP A 252 -7.82 -9.51 15.61
C TRP A 252 -8.36 -10.70 14.81
N THR A 253 -9.64 -10.96 14.97
CA THR A 253 -10.39 -11.96 14.21
C THR A 253 -11.77 -11.43 13.86
N ALA A 254 -12.17 -11.59 12.61
CA ALA A 254 -13.57 -11.38 12.21
C ALA A 254 -14.45 -12.51 12.73
N GLY A 255 -15.59 -12.16 13.30
CA GLY A 255 -16.63 -13.07 13.76
C GLY A 255 -17.90 -12.98 12.91
N PRO A 256 -18.94 -13.77 13.24
CA PRO A 256 -20.21 -13.71 12.54
C PRO A 256 -20.89 -12.34 12.73
N GLU A 257 -21.83 -12.02 11.85
CA GLU A 257 -22.76 -10.88 11.99
C GLU A 257 -22.07 -9.52 12.21
N GLY A 258 -21.00 -9.23 11.48
CA GLY A 258 -20.33 -7.93 11.55
C GLY A 258 -19.47 -7.73 12.79
N THR A 259 -19.09 -8.82 13.48
CA THR A 259 -18.27 -8.77 14.69
C THR A 259 -16.78 -8.69 14.35
N LEU A 260 -16.03 -7.85 15.06
CA LEU A 260 -14.57 -7.82 15.03
C LEU A 260 -14.02 -7.90 16.46
N CYS A 261 -13.29 -8.96 16.76
CA CYS A 261 -12.68 -9.19 18.06
C CYS A 261 -11.21 -8.78 18.00
N LEU A 262 -10.84 -7.78 18.80
CA LEU A 262 -9.49 -7.26 18.95
C LEU A 262 -8.89 -7.76 20.26
N ASN A 263 -7.62 -8.16 20.22
CA ASN A 263 -6.84 -8.54 21.38
C ASN A 263 -5.49 -7.79 21.39
N CYS A 264 -5.35 -6.87 22.32
CA CYS A 264 -4.19 -6.00 22.47
C CYS A 264 -3.30 -6.49 23.61
N LYS A 265 -2.12 -7.05 23.27
CA LYS A 265 -1.10 -7.35 24.28
C LYS A 265 -0.45 -6.07 24.81
N ASP A 266 -0.22 -5.11 23.93
CA ASP A 266 0.15 -3.75 24.30
C ASP A 266 -1.09 -2.87 24.27
N ARG A 267 -1.37 -2.18 25.38
CA ARG A 267 -2.59 -1.38 25.53
C ARG A 267 -2.52 -0.11 24.67
N PRO A 268 -3.44 0.10 23.71
CA PRO A 268 -3.54 1.35 22.98
C PRO A 268 -4.06 2.48 23.88
N ALA A 269 -3.70 3.72 23.56
CA ALA A 269 -4.26 4.91 24.19
C ALA A 269 -5.73 5.13 23.78
N GLU A 270 -6.08 4.73 22.57
CA GLU A 270 -7.42 4.89 22.00
C GLU A 270 -7.72 3.76 21.03
N VAL A 271 -8.98 3.30 21.01
CA VAL A 271 -9.50 2.40 19.98
C VAL A 271 -10.77 3.03 19.41
N LYS A 272 -10.86 3.11 18.08
CA LYS A 272 -12.06 3.60 17.38
C LYS A 272 -12.58 2.53 16.43
N LEU A 273 -13.91 2.38 16.36
CA LEU A 273 -14.58 1.72 15.26
C LEU A 273 -14.89 2.74 14.18
N TRP A 274 -14.32 2.55 13.00
CA TRP A 274 -14.67 3.31 11.80
C TRP A 274 -15.65 2.53 10.94
N GLN A 275 -16.65 3.22 10.40
CA GLN A 275 -17.62 2.62 9.48
C GLN A 275 -18.14 3.63 8.44
N ALA A 276 -18.49 3.13 7.25
CA ALA A 276 -19.17 3.86 6.20
C ALA A 276 -20.22 2.96 5.53
N THR A 277 -21.41 3.49 5.27
CA THR A 277 -22.50 2.77 4.59
C THR A 277 -22.74 3.36 3.21
N ASN A 278 -22.85 2.49 2.19
CA ASN A 278 -23.34 2.83 0.87
C ASN A 278 -24.57 1.98 0.56
N GLU A 279 -25.73 2.62 0.51
CA GLU A 279 -27.02 1.97 0.27
C GLU A 279 -27.22 1.50 -1.18
N SER A 280 -26.44 2.03 -2.12
CA SER A 280 -26.64 1.84 -3.56
C SER A 280 -25.65 0.87 -4.21
N ALA A 281 -24.41 0.79 -3.71
CA ALA A 281 -23.35 -0.02 -4.32
C ALA A 281 -22.29 -0.48 -3.30
N ARG A 282 -21.58 -1.57 -3.60
CA ARG A 282 -20.40 -2.01 -2.84
C ARG A 282 -19.16 -1.20 -3.24
N ASP A 283 -19.27 0.13 -3.14
CA ASP A 283 -18.25 1.09 -3.56
C ASP A 283 -18.05 2.19 -2.51
N PHE A 284 -16.88 2.20 -1.90
CA PHE A 284 -16.53 3.09 -0.78
C PHE A 284 -15.50 4.17 -1.17
N ARG A 285 -15.25 4.34 -2.46
CA ARG A 285 -14.30 5.37 -2.95
C ARG A 285 -14.75 6.75 -2.50
N LEU A 286 -13.81 7.60 -2.12
CA LEU A 286 -14.11 8.95 -1.65
C LEU A 286 -14.88 9.74 -2.70
N MET A 287 -14.55 9.55 -3.98
CA MET A 287 -15.25 10.18 -5.10
C MET A 287 -16.70 9.69 -5.30
N THR A 288 -17.04 8.52 -4.77
CA THR A 288 -18.38 7.91 -4.91
C THR A 288 -19.29 8.31 -3.76
N ILE A 289 -18.81 8.21 -2.51
CA ILE A 289 -19.65 8.40 -1.31
C ILE A 289 -19.28 9.63 -0.47
N GLY A 290 -18.27 10.39 -0.88
CA GLY A 290 -17.74 11.50 -0.08
C GLY A 290 -17.06 11.00 1.22
N PRO A 291 -16.74 11.91 2.15
CA PRO A 291 -16.10 11.57 3.42
C PRO A 291 -17.11 10.95 4.42
N ALA A 292 -17.68 9.80 4.06
CA ALA A 292 -18.76 9.14 4.79
C ALA A 292 -18.29 8.25 5.96
N TRP A 293 -16.98 8.05 6.13
CA TRP A 293 -16.45 7.28 7.27
C TRP A 293 -16.63 8.07 8.56
N THR A 294 -17.33 7.47 9.52
CA THR A 294 -17.54 8.02 10.87
C THR A 294 -16.93 7.08 11.90
N SER A 295 -16.61 7.60 13.08
CA SER A 295 -16.04 6.79 14.17
C SER A 295 -16.84 6.84 15.46
N THR A 296 -16.74 5.75 16.21
CA THR A 296 -17.17 5.65 17.61
C THR A 296 -16.00 5.16 18.45
N ASP A 297 -15.82 5.75 19.63
CA ASP A 297 -14.77 5.32 20.55
C ASP A 297 -15.18 4.01 21.23
N LEU A 298 -14.22 3.09 21.34
CA LEU A 298 -14.39 1.81 22.00
C LEU A 298 -13.50 1.71 23.24
N SER A 299 -14.03 1.08 24.27
CA SER A 299 -13.25 0.72 25.46
C SER A 299 -12.61 -0.66 25.28
N THR A 300 -11.35 -0.78 25.69
CA THR A 300 -10.69 -2.08 25.86
C THR A 300 -10.94 -2.61 27.28
N GLY A 301 -11.22 -3.90 27.38
CA GLY A 301 -11.27 -4.62 28.65
C GLY A 301 -9.92 -4.59 29.38
N LYS A 302 -9.92 -4.97 30.66
CA LYS A 302 -8.69 -5.01 31.49
C LYS A 302 -7.63 -5.95 30.94
N ASP A 303 -8.05 -6.97 30.19
CA ASP A 303 -7.26 -7.97 29.49
C ASP A 303 -6.78 -7.52 28.11
N GLY A 304 -7.16 -6.31 27.65
CA GLY A 304 -6.84 -5.79 26.33
C GLY A 304 -7.78 -6.27 25.22
N ALA A 305 -8.85 -7.01 25.56
CA ALA A 305 -9.85 -7.44 24.59
C ALA A 305 -10.83 -6.31 24.26
N CYS A 306 -11.29 -6.25 23.01
CA CYS A 306 -12.35 -5.35 22.58
C CYS A 306 -13.18 -6.04 21.51
N VAL A 307 -14.50 -5.92 21.57
CA VAL A 307 -15.41 -6.48 20.57
C VAL A 307 -16.20 -5.34 19.97
N ALA A 308 -16.07 -5.17 18.66
CA ALA A 308 -16.89 -4.27 17.87
C ALA A 308 -17.95 -5.06 17.13
N ARG A 309 -19.14 -4.48 16.99
CA ARG A 309 -20.24 -5.09 16.23
C ARG A 309 -20.85 -4.02 15.33
N VAL A 310 -20.90 -4.30 14.04
CA VAL A 310 -21.56 -3.46 13.04
C VAL A 310 -22.82 -4.17 12.58
N GLU A 311 -23.95 -3.46 12.65
CA GLU A 311 -25.23 -4.01 12.20
C GLU A 311 -25.26 -4.09 10.68
N ARG A 312 -25.86 -5.18 10.16
CA ARG A 312 -26.12 -5.28 8.73
C ARG A 312 -27.06 -4.13 8.31
N PRO A 313 -26.70 -3.33 7.29
CA PRO A 313 -27.55 -2.25 6.85
C PRO A 313 -28.85 -2.78 6.25
N ALA A 314 -29.93 -2.01 6.36
CA ALA A 314 -31.22 -2.36 5.75
C ALA A 314 -31.12 -2.49 4.22
N GLN A 315 -30.23 -1.70 3.60
CA GLN A 315 -29.93 -1.73 2.17
C GLN A 315 -28.45 -1.49 1.92
N GLY A 316 -27.90 -2.12 0.88
CA GLY A 316 -26.53 -1.91 0.43
C GLY A 316 -25.49 -2.58 1.33
N TRP A 317 -24.36 -1.89 1.56
CA TRP A 317 -23.19 -2.42 2.25
C TRP A 317 -22.61 -1.42 3.25
N THR A 318 -22.12 -1.92 4.39
CA THR A 318 -21.35 -1.17 5.37
C THR A 318 -19.95 -1.72 5.44
N ALA A 319 -18.95 -0.87 5.17
CA ALA A 319 -17.54 -1.19 5.40
C ALA A 319 -17.12 -0.69 6.78
N TYR A 320 -16.25 -1.44 7.47
CA TYR A 320 -15.82 -1.12 8.82
C TYR A 320 -14.44 -1.69 9.17
N PHE A 321 -13.74 -1.04 10.10
CA PHE A 321 -12.46 -1.49 10.66
C PHE A 321 -12.21 -0.83 12.03
N LEU A 322 -11.22 -1.34 12.77
CA LEU A 322 -10.76 -0.71 14.02
C LEU A 322 -9.48 0.09 13.79
N GLU A 323 -9.39 1.28 14.37
CA GLU A 323 -8.17 2.09 14.48
C GLU A 323 -7.66 2.03 15.92
N LEU A 324 -6.36 1.82 16.09
CA LEU A 324 -5.66 1.79 17.36
C LEU A 324 -4.62 2.90 17.36
N THR A 325 -4.65 3.77 18.38
CA THR A 325 -3.64 4.80 18.59
C THR A 325 -2.73 4.42 19.75
N TYR A 326 -1.42 4.39 19.50
CA TYR A 326 -0.41 4.14 20.52
C TYR A 326 0.40 5.40 20.83
N THR A 327 0.87 5.49 22.07
CA THR A 327 1.90 6.46 22.44
C THR A 327 3.26 5.95 21.94
N ASN A 328 4.13 6.86 21.52
CA ASN A 328 5.49 6.52 21.11
C ASN A 328 6.50 7.62 21.49
N SER A 329 7.76 7.42 21.14
CA SER A 329 8.86 8.36 21.45
C SER A 329 8.85 9.63 20.58
N THR A 330 7.92 9.73 19.63
CA THR A 330 7.66 10.92 18.81
C THR A 330 6.35 11.56 19.30
N SER A 331 6.13 12.84 18.99
CA SER A 331 4.81 13.46 19.20
C SER A 331 3.79 13.06 18.13
N ALA A 332 4.20 12.24 17.15
CA ALA A 332 3.36 11.86 16.02
C ALA A 332 2.48 10.65 16.38
N PRO A 333 1.19 10.65 15.97
CA PRO A 333 0.27 9.56 16.26
C PRO A 333 0.78 8.24 15.69
N PHE A 334 0.90 7.22 16.55
CA PHE A 334 1.29 5.88 16.16
C PHE A 334 0.05 5.04 15.91
N LYS A 335 -0.50 5.16 14.70
CA LYS A 335 -1.80 4.58 14.37
C LYS A 335 -1.69 3.35 13.50
N PHE A 336 -2.46 2.35 13.86
CA PHE A 336 -2.64 1.12 13.08
C PHE A 336 -4.11 0.77 12.99
N THR A 337 -4.44 -0.10 12.05
CA THR A 337 -5.79 -0.60 11.85
C THR A 337 -5.81 -2.12 11.73
N THR A 338 -6.99 -2.70 11.89
CA THR A 338 -7.31 -3.99 11.30
C THR A 338 -7.40 -3.87 9.77
N ASP A 339 -7.65 -4.96 9.07
CA ASP A 339 -8.20 -4.92 7.72
C ASP A 339 -9.65 -4.42 7.73
N VAL A 340 -10.13 -4.00 6.55
CA VAL A 340 -11.51 -3.56 6.35
C VAL A 340 -12.37 -4.76 6.01
N HIS A 341 -13.50 -4.87 6.70
CA HIS A 341 -14.54 -5.83 6.41
C HIS A 341 -15.75 -5.11 5.82
N VAL A 342 -16.54 -5.83 5.01
CA VAL A 342 -17.75 -5.30 4.39
C VAL A 342 -18.91 -6.26 4.68
N ILE A 343 -20.03 -5.72 5.19
CA ILE A 343 -21.26 -6.48 5.43
C ILE A 343 -22.44 -5.92 4.64
N PRO A 344 -23.33 -6.76 4.09
CA PRO A 344 -23.20 -8.22 4.01
C PRO A 344 -22.01 -8.62 3.15
N ASP A 345 -21.41 -9.79 3.43
CA ASP A 345 -20.36 -10.38 2.59
C ASP A 345 -20.99 -10.95 1.32
N LEU A 346 -21.40 -10.05 0.44
CA LEU A 346 -22.07 -10.31 -0.81
C LEU A 346 -21.43 -9.47 -1.91
N LEU A 347 -21.01 -10.14 -2.97
CA LEU A 347 -20.48 -9.49 -4.18
C LEU A 347 -21.60 -9.42 -5.25
N PRO A 348 -21.98 -8.21 -5.71
CA PRO A 348 -23.14 -8.02 -6.57
C PRO A 348 -22.93 -8.48 -8.03
N TYR A 349 -21.69 -8.70 -8.48
CA TYR A 349 -21.38 -9.02 -9.87
C TYR A 349 -20.60 -10.32 -10.02
N ARG A 350 -20.79 -10.99 -11.16
CA ARG A 350 -20.00 -12.16 -11.54
C ARG A 350 -18.83 -11.74 -12.44
N TYR A 351 -17.63 -12.19 -12.10
CA TYR A 351 -16.48 -12.09 -13.00
C TYR A 351 -16.46 -13.26 -13.99
N THR A 352 -16.26 -12.95 -15.26
CA THR A 352 -15.99 -13.93 -16.31
C THR A 352 -14.72 -13.49 -17.01
N GLN A 353 -13.72 -14.36 -17.02
CA GLN A 353 -12.43 -14.06 -17.64
C GLN A 353 -12.62 -13.87 -19.16
N PRO A 354 -12.14 -12.76 -19.74
CA PRO A 354 -12.15 -12.55 -21.19
C PRO A 354 -11.19 -13.52 -21.89
N THR A 355 -11.34 -13.69 -23.20
CA THR A 355 -10.32 -14.36 -24.01
C THR A 355 -9.16 -13.38 -24.26
N PRO A 356 -7.91 -13.74 -23.92
CA PRO A 356 -6.77 -12.84 -24.09
C PRO A 356 -6.53 -12.52 -25.57
N PRO A 357 -6.11 -11.28 -25.90
CA PRO A 357 -5.79 -10.86 -27.26
C PRO A 357 -4.40 -11.38 -27.66
N ARG A 358 -4.30 -12.67 -27.97
CA ARG A 358 -3.06 -13.32 -28.43
C ARG A 358 -2.54 -12.71 -29.72
#